data_AF-A0A7X3XAP0-F1
#
_entry.id   AF-A0A7X3XAP0-F1
#
_cell.length_a   1.000
_cell.length_b   1.000
_cell.length_c   1.000
_cell.angle_alpha   90.00
_cell.angle_beta   90.00
_cell.angle_gamma   90.00
#
_symmetry.space_group_name_H-M   'P 1'
#
loop_
_entity.id
_entity.type
_entity.pdbx_description
1 polymer ?
#
loop_
_entity_poly.entity_id
_entity_poly.type
_entity_poly.pdbx_seq_one_letter_code
_entity_poly.pdbx_strand_id
1 'polypeptide(L)'
;MYPCEMSSPAFSSPSCAASDGGAAPADARARAKRTGKLRKILIIELPGRGGDGRRFKLDPPDDPSQAGMRGAPAAFTLRRPATPAVPSNHPDTGGQVRLQPRSHHPRRPPGACLAGLAIWLGFGCQSAPAPLTEEYAAAMRDSVSATLEEFRAMGVAGAWEAAGDFYSDSPAFRFYENGELRYESADDVRAALADLGLGAQLTTEYSDTDIEPLAPGLAQVRSRFESTLRGEDGSEISYGGAVTMLWVHERGGWRILSGHSSAPVPRGGPQP
;
A
#
# COMPACT_ATOMS: atom_id res chain seq x y z
N MET A 1 -47.39 18.76 -13.97
CA MET A 1 -46.11 18.94 -14.70
C MET A 1 -45.51 20.24 -14.21
N TYR A 2 -44.53 20.16 -13.30
CA TYR A 2 -43.68 21.29 -12.92
C TYR A 2 -42.28 20.97 -13.41
N PRO A 3 -41.60 21.84 -14.18
CA PRO A 3 -40.20 21.65 -14.48
C PRO A 3 -39.38 22.00 -13.23
N CYS A 4 -38.60 21.05 -12.73
CA CYS A 4 -37.49 21.34 -11.83
C CYS A 4 -36.29 21.75 -12.69
N GLU A 5 -36.00 23.05 -12.73
CA GLU A 5 -34.68 23.53 -13.11
C GLU A 5 -33.66 23.04 -12.07
N MET A 6 -32.75 22.16 -12.49
CA MET A 6 -31.53 21.88 -11.72
C MET A 6 -30.49 22.91 -12.12
N SER A 7 -30.35 23.94 -11.27
CA SER A 7 -29.25 24.91 -11.34
C SER A 7 -27.97 24.22 -10.84
N SER A 8 -27.01 23.99 -11.73
CA SER A 8 -25.66 23.55 -11.38
C SER A 8 -24.96 24.62 -10.52
N PRO A 9 -24.30 24.28 -9.40
CA PRO A 9 -23.39 25.20 -8.75
C PRO A 9 -22.08 25.25 -9.53
N ALA A 10 -21.71 26.46 -9.98
CA ALA A 10 -20.38 26.76 -10.49
C ALA A 10 -19.33 26.49 -9.41
N PHE A 11 -18.33 25.68 -9.74
CA PHE A 11 -17.09 25.58 -8.97
C PHE A 11 -16.36 26.93 -9.03
N SER A 12 -16.37 27.66 -7.92
CA SER A 12 -15.61 28.90 -7.74
C SER A 12 -14.30 28.54 -7.03
N SER A 13 -13.18 28.64 -7.74
CA SER A 13 -11.84 28.46 -7.16
C SER A 13 -11.55 29.57 -6.15
N PRO A 14 -11.11 29.27 -4.92
CA PRO A 14 -10.65 30.30 -4.00
C PRO A 14 -9.30 30.85 -4.45
N SER A 15 -9.27 32.17 -4.65
CA SER A 15 -8.08 32.99 -4.83
C SER A 15 -7.20 32.94 -3.58
N CYS A 16 -5.94 32.53 -3.72
CA CYS A 16 -4.95 32.56 -2.65
C CYS A 16 -4.52 34.01 -2.38
N ALA A 17 -5.06 34.60 -1.31
CA ALA A 17 -4.53 35.81 -0.70
C ALA A 17 -3.37 35.43 0.24
N ALA A 18 -2.21 36.05 0.05
CA ALA A 18 -1.07 35.98 0.94
C ALA A 18 -1.45 36.49 2.34
N SER A 19 -1.05 35.75 3.38
CA SER A 19 -1.12 36.21 4.77
C SER A 19 0.29 36.27 5.36
N ASP A 20 0.59 37.43 5.90
CA ASP A 20 1.86 37.82 6.49
C ASP A 20 2.11 37.16 7.86
N GLY A 21 3.40 36.85 8.06
CA GLY A 21 4.17 36.76 9.30
C GLY A 21 3.46 36.66 10.66
N GLY A 22 3.53 35.48 11.27
CA GLY A 22 3.35 35.25 12.71
C GLY A 22 4.53 34.50 13.30
N ALA A 23 5.25 35.13 14.23
CA ALA A 23 6.43 34.62 14.91
C ALA A 23 6.12 33.39 15.79
N ALA A 24 7.01 32.39 15.77
CA ALA A 24 6.96 31.20 16.62
C ALA A 24 7.69 31.45 17.96
N PRO A 25 7.13 31.06 19.12
CA PRO A 25 7.88 30.97 20.35
C PRO A 25 8.66 29.64 20.44
N ALA A 26 9.89 29.74 20.89
CA ALA A 26 10.76 28.64 21.27
C ALA A 26 10.24 27.99 22.56
N ASP A 27 9.93 26.69 22.53
CA ASP A 27 10.18 25.73 23.62
C ASP A 27 9.51 24.38 23.35
N ALA A 28 10.31 23.38 22.97
CA ALA A 28 9.96 21.96 23.13
C ALA A 28 11.20 21.07 23.01
N ARG A 29 12.15 21.22 23.94
CA ARG A 29 13.18 20.20 24.19
C ARG A 29 12.81 19.37 25.42
N ALA A 30 12.17 18.22 25.23
CA ALA A 30 12.20 17.15 26.24
C ALA A 30 11.81 15.76 25.68
N ARG A 31 12.79 14.86 25.69
CA ARG A 31 12.70 13.41 25.92
C ARG A 31 11.77 12.55 25.05
N ALA A 32 12.41 11.74 24.20
CA ALA A 32 12.13 10.30 24.14
C ALA A 32 13.42 9.52 23.79
N LYS A 33 14.12 9.01 24.81
CA LYS A 33 15.06 7.89 24.64
C LYS A 33 14.23 6.60 24.56
N ARG A 34 13.92 6.13 23.35
CA ARG A 34 13.50 4.74 23.10
C ARG A 34 14.59 4.02 22.32
N THR A 35 15.52 3.44 23.07
CA THR A 35 16.37 2.34 22.57
C THR A 35 15.52 1.07 22.61
N GLY A 36 15.11 0.57 21.45
CA GLY A 36 14.25 -0.61 21.34
C GLY A 36 14.23 -1.18 19.93
N LYS A 37 15.37 -1.72 19.51
CA LYS A 37 15.58 -2.77 18.49
C LYS A 37 14.31 -3.23 17.72
N LEU A 38 14.13 -2.74 16.50
CA LEU A 38 13.50 -3.44 15.36
C LEU A 38 13.86 -2.69 14.08
N ARG A 39 14.98 -3.06 13.46
CA ARG A 39 15.25 -2.73 12.05
C ARG A 39 14.69 -3.87 11.22
N LYS A 40 13.41 -3.79 10.85
CA LYS A 40 12.97 -4.40 9.60
C LYS A 40 13.23 -3.31 8.55
N ILE A 41 14.40 -3.39 7.92
CA ILE A 41 14.59 -2.72 6.63
C ILE A 41 13.41 -3.16 5.76
N LEU A 42 12.84 -2.28 4.96
CA LEU A 42 11.97 -2.66 3.86
C LEU A 42 12.77 -3.62 2.97
N ILE A 43 12.70 -4.92 3.28
CA ILE A 43 13.28 -5.94 2.45
C ILE A 43 12.27 -6.07 1.33
N ILE A 44 12.56 -5.42 0.21
CA ILE A 44 12.08 -5.90 -1.08
C ILE A 44 12.75 -7.27 -1.22
N GLU A 45 12.09 -8.33 -0.70
CA GLU A 45 12.53 -9.70 -0.90
C GLU A 45 12.34 -9.99 -2.39
N LEU A 46 13.38 -9.71 -3.17
CA LEU A 46 13.47 -10.17 -4.54
C LEU A 46 13.46 -11.72 -4.47
N PRO A 47 12.45 -12.40 -5.01
CA PRO A 47 12.35 -13.85 -4.87
C PRO A 47 13.54 -14.51 -5.54
N GLY A 48 14.44 -15.06 -4.72
CA GLY A 48 15.45 -16.00 -5.17
C GLY A 48 14.76 -17.28 -5.61
N ARG A 49 15.07 -17.76 -6.82
CA ARG A 49 14.56 -19.03 -7.35
C ARG A 49 14.91 -20.16 -6.36
N GLY A 50 13.91 -20.72 -5.69
CA GLY A 50 14.05 -21.94 -4.87
C GLY A 50 13.56 -21.91 -3.42
N GLY A 51 12.79 -20.91 -2.97
CA GLY A 51 12.10 -20.97 -1.66
C GLY A 51 13.00 -20.92 -0.43
N ASP A 52 14.28 -20.56 -0.59
CA ASP A 52 15.22 -20.37 0.51
C ASP A 52 15.50 -18.86 0.66
N GLY A 53 14.83 -18.25 1.63
CA GLY A 53 14.95 -16.82 1.95
C GLY A 53 16.38 -16.49 2.39
N ARG A 54 17.23 -16.10 1.45
CA ARG A 54 18.62 -15.72 1.71
C ARG A 54 18.72 -14.25 2.07
N ARG A 55 19.21 -13.96 3.28
CA ARG A 55 19.62 -12.60 3.67
C ARG A 55 20.99 -12.30 3.11
N PHE A 56 21.10 -11.25 2.30
CA PHE A 56 22.37 -10.67 1.91
C PHE A 56 22.81 -9.71 3.00
N LYS A 57 24.00 -9.95 3.57
CA LYS A 57 24.67 -9.03 4.47
C LYS A 57 25.79 -8.38 3.67
N LEU A 58 25.72 -7.07 3.48
CA LEU A 58 26.83 -6.28 2.94
C LEU A 58 27.80 -6.06 4.10
N ASP A 59 28.92 -6.77 4.09
CA ASP A 59 30.03 -6.44 4.96
C ASP A 59 30.82 -5.29 4.31
N PRO A 60 31.19 -4.24 5.05
CA PRO A 60 32.06 -3.18 4.54
C PRO A 60 33.42 -3.78 4.14
N PRO A 61 34.12 -3.22 3.13
CA PRO A 61 35.44 -3.72 2.75
C PRO A 61 36.39 -3.67 3.95
N ASP A 62 37.14 -4.75 4.16
CA ASP A 62 38.06 -4.91 5.30
C ASP A 62 39.19 -3.88 5.34
N ASP A 63 39.35 -3.06 4.29
CA ASP A 63 40.43 -2.08 4.17
C ASP A 63 39.98 -0.78 3.46
N PRO A 64 39.87 0.35 4.18
CA PRO A 64 39.52 1.64 3.59
C PRO A 64 40.63 2.26 2.74
N SER A 65 41.84 1.70 2.69
CA SER A 65 42.97 2.26 1.94
C SER A 65 42.94 2.00 0.42
N GLN A 66 42.01 1.19 -0.09
CA GLN A 66 41.85 0.94 -1.53
C GLN A 66 40.90 1.91 -2.26
N ALA A 67 40.29 2.88 -1.57
CA ALA A 67 39.34 3.84 -2.18
C ALA A 67 39.99 4.98 -3.00
N GLY A 68 41.26 4.80 -3.43
CA GLY A 68 42.07 5.86 -4.00
C GLY A 68 42.65 5.53 -5.37
N MET A 69 41.85 5.11 -6.37
CA MET A 69 42.22 5.25 -7.78
C MET A 69 40.99 5.36 -8.70
N ARG A 70 41.06 6.31 -9.62
CA ARG A 70 40.03 6.66 -10.60
C ARG A 70 39.70 5.48 -11.53
N GLY A 71 38.41 5.24 -11.75
CA GLY A 71 37.90 4.86 -13.08
C GLY A 71 37.73 3.38 -13.43
N ALA A 72 37.44 2.48 -12.49
CA ALA A 72 36.93 1.14 -12.82
C ALA A 72 35.88 0.69 -11.78
N PRO A 73 34.76 0.06 -12.20
CA PRO A 73 33.82 -0.53 -11.25
C PRO A 73 34.52 -1.67 -10.51
N ALA A 74 34.51 -1.60 -9.18
CA ALA A 74 35.06 -2.64 -8.32
C ALA A 74 34.33 -3.97 -8.58
N ALA A 75 35.08 -4.97 -9.04
CA ALA A 75 34.58 -6.33 -9.19
C ALA A 75 34.42 -6.97 -7.80
N PHE A 76 33.19 -7.01 -7.29
CA PHE A 76 32.86 -7.77 -6.09
C PHE A 76 32.99 -9.27 -6.39
N THR A 77 33.97 -9.92 -5.76
CA THR A 77 34.11 -11.38 -5.82
C THR A 77 33.24 -12.02 -4.75
N LEU A 78 32.15 -12.65 -5.17
CA LEU A 78 31.29 -13.45 -4.29
C LEU A 78 32.01 -14.76 -3.93
N ARG A 79 32.58 -14.82 -2.72
CA ARG A 79 33.05 -16.09 -2.14
C ARG A 79 31.84 -16.92 -1.71
N ARG A 80 31.70 -18.09 -2.35
CA ARG A 80 30.70 -19.12 -2.04
C ARG A 80 31.07 -19.79 -0.72
N PRO A 81 30.26 -19.69 0.36
CA PRO A 81 30.50 -20.53 1.54
C PRO A 81 30.22 -21.99 1.20
N ALA A 82 31.08 -22.89 1.68
CA ALA A 82 30.91 -24.33 1.53
C ALA A 82 29.66 -24.80 2.27
N THR A 83 28.76 -25.48 1.56
CA THR A 83 27.51 -26.02 2.11
C THR A 83 27.80 -27.24 2.97
N PRO A 84 27.38 -27.30 4.25
CA PRO A 84 27.35 -28.55 4.99
C PRO A 84 26.17 -29.41 4.50
N ALA A 85 26.41 -30.72 4.31
CA ALA A 85 25.38 -31.68 3.94
C ALA A 85 24.36 -31.85 5.07
N VAL A 86 23.07 -31.66 4.77
CA VAL A 86 21.96 -31.88 5.71
C VAL A 86 21.40 -33.29 5.49
N PRO A 87 21.34 -34.16 6.53
CA PRO A 87 20.69 -35.46 6.43
C PRO A 87 19.16 -35.33 6.48
N SER A 88 18.50 -35.98 5.53
CA SER A 88 17.05 -36.10 5.41
C SER A 88 16.50 -37.16 6.37
N ASN A 89 15.87 -36.73 7.45
CA ASN A 89 15.06 -37.59 8.32
C ASN A 89 13.58 -37.20 8.19
N HIS A 90 12.82 -38.01 7.47
CA HIS A 90 11.36 -37.95 7.42
C HIS A 90 10.81 -38.98 8.42
N PRO A 91 10.08 -38.56 9.48
CA PRO A 91 9.17 -39.46 10.15
C PRO A 91 7.78 -39.35 9.52
N ASP A 92 7.34 -40.50 9.02
CA ASP A 92 5.97 -40.83 8.65
C ASP A 92 5.12 -40.85 9.93
N THR A 93 4.01 -40.12 10.00
CA THR A 93 3.05 -40.25 11.11
C THR A 93 1.63 -39.94 10.63
N GLY A 94 0.97 -41.00 10.15
CA GLY A 94 -0.47 -41.01 9.94
C GLY A 94 -1.21 -40.93 11.27
N GLY A 95 -1.84 -39.78 11.54
CA GLY A 95 -2.80 -39.59 12.63
C GLY A 95 -4.22 -39.51 12.10
N GLN A 96 -5.04 -40.53 12.36
CA GLN A 96 -6.47 -40.51 12.06
C GLN A 96 -7.20 -39.46 12.90
N VAL A 97 -7.88 -38.52 12.24
CA VAL A 97 -8.78 -37.54 12.87
C VAL A 97 -10.10 -38.24 13.18
N ARG A 98 -10.35 -38.50 14.46
CA ARG A 98 -11.60 -39.06 14.99
C ARG A 98 -12.59 -37.93 15.24
N LEU A 99 -13.65 -37.85 14.44
CA LEU A 99 -14.77 -36.93 14.65
C LEU A 99 -15.51 -37.31 15.93
N GLN A 100 -15.56 -36.42 16.93
CA GLN A 100 -16.44 -36.56 18.08
C GLN A 100 -17.80 -35.91 17.81
N PRO A 101 -18.92 -36.60 18.08
CA PRO A 101 -20.26 -36.04 17.99
C PRO A 101 -20.50 -35.06 19.14
N ARG A 102 -20.78 -33.80 18.82
CA ARG A 102 -21.18 -32.79 19.81
C ARG A 102 -22.60 -33.07 20.29
N SER A 103 -22.69 -33.38 21.58
CA SER A 103 -23.91 -33.59 22.34
C SER A 103 -24.78 -32.32 22.42
N HIS A 104 -26.08 -32.54 22.19
CA HIS A 104 -27.18 -31.62 22.45
C HIS A 104 -27.20 -31.13 23.89
N HIS A 105 -27.30 -29.81 24.08
CA HIS A 105 -27.69 -29.21 25.34
C HIS A 105 -29.10 -28.59 25.28
N PRO A 106 -29.82 -28.59 26.41
CA PRO A 106 -31.27 -28.63 26.46
C PRO A 106 -31.94 -27.26 26.41
N ARG A 107 -33.20 -27.33 25.95
CA ARG A 107 -34.27 -26.33 25.96
C ARG A 107 -34.34 -25.56 27.29
N ARG A 108 -34.46 -24.23 27.19
CA ARG A 108 -35.08 -23.39 28.23
C ARG A 108 -36.49 -22.93 27.82
N PRO A 109 -37.42 -22.84 28.79
CA PRO A 109 -38.87 -22.76 28.58
C PRO A 109 -39.39 -21.32 28.39
N PRO A 110 -40.68 -21.17 28.01
CA PRO A 110 -41.27 -19.95 27.50
C PRO A 110 -41.84 -19.06 28.61
N GLY A 111 -41.69 -17.74 28.46
CA GLY A 111 -42.37 -16.78 29.34
C GLY A 111 -42.17 -15.34 28.88
N ALA A 112 -43.26 -14.76 28.34
CA ALA A 112 -43.66 -13.34 28.34
C ALA A 112 -42.58 -12.29 28.02
N CYS A 113 -42.68 -11.47 26.96
CA CYS A 113 -43.79 -10.58 26.67
C CYS A 113 -43.95 -10.37 25.15
N LEU A 114 -45.07 -10.88 24.64
CA LEU A 114 -45.67 -10.48 23.37
C LEU A 114 -46.44 -9.16 23.59
N ALA A 115 -45.87 -8.03 23.19
CA ALA A 115 -46.61 -6.81 22.79
C ALA A 115 -45.61 -5.73 22.38
N GLY A 116 -45.47 -5.46 21.08
CA GLY A 116 -44.66 -4.35 20.58
C GLY A 116 -43.99 -4.57 19.22
N LEU A 117 -44.35 -5.61 18.47
CA LEU A 117 -43.72 -5.95 17.19
C LEU A 117 -44.62 -5.55 16.01
N ALA A 118 -44.77 -4.26 15.72
CA ALA A 118 -45.61 -3.83 14.59
C ALA A 118 -45.23 -2.50 13.89
N ILE A 119 -44.04 -1.92 14.12
CA ILE A 119 -43.67 -0.64 13.47
C ILE A 119 -42.20 -0.64 13.03
N TRP A 120 -41.81 -1.53 12.11
CA TRP A 120 -40.55 -1.42 11.34
C TRP A 120 -40.67 -2.03 9.93
N LEU A 121 -41.88 -2.07 9.34
CA LEU A 121 -42.12 -2.54 7.97
C LEU A 121 -42.16 -1.40 6.93
N GLY A 122 -41.86 -0.18 7.33
CA GLY A 122 -41.84 0.98 6.44
C GLY A 122 -40.42 1.50 6.24
N PHE A 123 -40.04 1.69 4.98
CA PHE A 123 -38.88 2.45 4.52
C PHE A 123 -37.52 1.75 4.52
N GLY A 124 -37.45 0.72 3.68
CA GLY A 124 -36.20 0.32 3.04
C GLY A 124 -36.31 0.33 1.53
N CYS A 125 -36.99 1.31 0.92
CA CYS A 125 -36.80 1.55 -0.51
C CYS A 125 -35.36 2.06 -0.70
N GLN A 126 -34.41 1.14 -0.77
CA GLN A 126 -33.11 1.41 -1.35
C GLN A 126 -33.39 1.74 -2.81
N SER A 127 -33.39 3.04 -3.12
CA SER A 127 -33.33 3.49 -4.51
C SER A 127 -32.22 2.69 -5.17
N ALA A 128 -32.54 2.04 -6.29
CA ALA A 128 -31.53 1.40 -7.10
C ALA A 128 -30.42 2.43 -7.36
N PRO A 129 -29.14 2.04 -7.27
CA PRO A 129 -28.04 2.95 -7.58
C PRO A 129 -28.29 3.60 -8.94
N ALA A 130 -28.20 4.92 -9.01
CA ALA A 130 -28.35 5.61 -10.28
C ALA A 130 -27.29 5.07 -11.26
N PRO A 131 -27.66 4.79 -12.52
CA PRO A 131 -26.70 4.33 -13.52
C PRO A 131 -25.60 5.37 -13.71
N LEU A 132 -24.37 4.91 -13.91
CA LEU A 132 -23.22 5.76 -14.19
C LEU A 132 -23.40 6.40 -15.58
N THR A 133 -23.54 7.71 -15.65
CA THR A 133 -23.59 8.44 -16.93
C THR A 133 -22.18 8.57 -17.51
N GLU A 134 -22.04 8.66 -18.84
CA GLU A 134 -20.73 8.82 -19.48
C GLU A 134 -20.02 10.12 -19.05
N GLU A 135 -20.78 11.22 -18.90
CA GLU A 135 -20.24 12.49 -18.42
C GLU A 135 -19.63 12.36 -17.02
N TYR A 136 -20.32 11.67 -16.11
CA TYR A 136 -19.81 11.45 -14.77
C TYR A 136 -18.65 10.45 -14.75
N ALA A 137 -18.67 9.43 -15.59
CA ALA A 137 -17.56 8.50 -15.79
C ALA A 137 -16.29 9.24 -16.29
N ALA A 138 -16.43 10.16 -17.25
CA ALA A 138 -15.33 10.98 -17.74
C ALA A 138 -14.76 11.87 -16.63
N ALA A 139 -15.61 12.57 -15.87
CA ALA A 139 -15.18 13.38 -14.73
C ALA A 139 -14.46 12.55 -13.65
N MET A 140 -14.90 11.31 -13.41
CA MET A 140 -14.20 10.38 -12.52
C MET A 140 -12.80 10.05 -13.03
N ARG A 141 -12.63 9.72 -14.32
CA ARG A 141 -11.31 9.43 -14.92
C ARG A 141 -10.35 10.62 -14.78
N ASP A 142 -10.83 11.83 -15.02
CA ASP A 142 -10.03 13.05 -14.87
C ASP A 142 -9.61 13.26 -13.41
N SER A 143 -10.55 13.14 -12.47
CA SER A 143 -10.26 13.33 -11.04
C SER A 143 -9.30 12.28 -10.48
N VAL A 144 -9.45 11.00 -10.86
CA VAL A 144 -8.53 9.93 -10.45
C VAL A 144 -7.14 10.14 -11.06
N SER A 145 -7.06 10.59 -12.31
CA SER A 145 -5.78 10.91 -12.96
C SER A 145 -5.04 12.02 -12.21
N ALA A 146 -5.75 13.10 -11.83
CA ALA A 146 -5.17 14.18 -11.04
C ALA A 146 -4.69 13.68 -9.66
N THR A 147 -5.48 12.87 -8.97
CA THR A 147 -5.08 12.30 -7.68
C THR A 147 -3.86 11.37 -7.81
N LEU A 148 -3.76 10.58 -8.89
CA LEU A 148 -2.58 9.74 -9.13
C LEU A 148 -1.32 10.59 -9.30
N GLU A 149 -1.41 11.74 -9.97
CA GLU A 149 -0.29 12.67 -10.11
C GLU A 149 0.12 13.32 -8.77
N GLU A 150 -0.86 13.73 -7.96
CA GLU A 150 -0.60 14.23 -6.60
C GLU A 150 0.10 13.18 -5.74
N PHE A 151 -0.35 11.92 -5.80
CA PHE A 151 0.29 10.81 -5.08
C PHE A 151 1.76 10.63 -5.47
N ARG A 152 2.09 10.71 -6.78
CA ARG A 152 3.48 10.66 -7.25
C ARG A 152 4.32 11.82 -6.74
N ALA A 153 3.76 13.02 -6.76
CA ALA A 153 4.45 14.22 -6.31
C ALA A 153 4.87 14.11 -4.83
N MET A 154 4.05 13.46 -3.99
CA MET A 154 4.41 13.19 -2.59
C MET A 154 5.64 12.28 -2.47
N GLY A 155 5.77 11.26 -3.32
CA GLY A 155 6.93 10.38 -3.34
C GLY A 155 8.23 11.10 -3.73
N VAL A 156 8.15 11.97 -4.73
CA VAL A 156 9.29 12.80 -5.17
C VAL A 156 9.70 13.79 -4.06
N ALA A 157 8.72 14.35 -3.35
CA ALA A 157 8.95 15.26 -2.25
C ALA A 157 9.44 14.57 -0.95
N GLY A 158 9.44 13.23 -0.89
CA GLY A 158 9.71 12.49 0.35
C GLY A 158 8.65 12.72 1.43
N ALA A 159 7.45 13.16 1.05
CA ALA A 159 6.34 13.48 1.94
C ALA A 159 5.58 12.21 2.35
N TRP A 160 6.29 11.26 2.97
CA TRP A 160 5.80 9.90 3.25
C TRP A 160 4.54 9.83 4.11
N GLU A 161 4.43 10.72 5.09
CA GLU A 161 3.24 10.82 5.94
C GLU A 161 2.01 11.20 5.10
N ALA A 162 2.14 12.22 4.24
CA ALA A 162 1.08 12.67 3.34
C ALA A 162 0.76 11.63 2.26
N ALA A 163 1.74 10.88 1.76
CA ALA A 163 1.51 9.78 0.83
C ALA A 163 0.66 8.66 1.48
N GLY A 164 0.84 8.42 2.78
CA GLY A 164 0.04 7.48 3.56
C GLY A 164 -1.45 7.83 3.61
N ASP A 165 -1.80 9.11 3.46
CA ASP A 165 -3.20 9.56 3.47
C ASP A 165 -3.96 9.18 2.19
N PHE A 166 -3.30 8.67 1.16
CA PHE A 166 -3.96 8.13 -0.03
C PHE A 166 -4.52 6.72 0.18
N TYR A 167 -4.23 6.06 1.30
CA TYR A 167 -4.73 4.72 1.60
C TYR A 167 -5.99 4.80 2.47
N SER A 168 -7.01 3.99 2.14
CA SER A 168 -8.29 4.00 2.84
C SER A 168 -8.16 3.42 4.25
N ASP A 169 -8.74 4.08 5.25
CA ASP A 169 -8.86 3.56 6.63
C ASP A 169 -9.99 2.51 6.76
N SER A 170 -10.63 2.11 5.65
CA SER A 170 -11.67 1.08 5.64
C SER A 170 -11.14 -0.26 6.16
N PRO A 171 -11.90 -1.00 6.98
CA PRO A 171 -11.51 -2.35 7.41
C PRO A 171 -11.43 -3.36 6.24
N ALA A 172 -11.98 -3.01 5.08
CA ALA A 172 -11.88 -3.77 3.84
C ALA A 172 -10.55 -3.53 3.09
N PHE A 173 -9.68 -2.63 3.56
CA PHE A 173 -8.44 -2.32 2.88
C PHE A 173 -7.50 -3.53 2.77
N ARG A 174 -6.99 -3.86 1.58
CA ARG A 174 -5.98 -4.92 1.42
C ARG A 174 -5.02 -4.57 0.30
N PHE A 175 -3.72 -4.72 0.53
CA PHE A 175 -2.72 -4.51 -0.51
C PHE A 175 -1.77 -5.69 -0.61
N TYR A 176 -1.67 -6.23 -1.82
CA TYR A 176 -0.90 -7.42 -2.13
C TYR A 176 0.33 -7.03 -2.96
N GLU A 177 1.47 -7.65 -2.66
CA GLU A 177 2.70 -7.51 -3.43
C GLU A 177 3.17 -8.89 -3.85
N ASN A 178 3.38 -9.09 -5.16
CA ASN A 178 3.83 -10.36 -5.73
C ASN A 178 2.99 -11.59 -5.31
N GLY A 179 1.67 -11.39 -5.13
CA GLY A 179 0.74 -12.44 -4.72
C GLY A 179 0.63 -12.68 -3.21
N GLU A 180 1.39 -11.95 -2.38
CA GLU A 180 1.32 -12.05 -0.92
C GLU A 180 0.63 -10.83 -0.32
N LEU A 181 -0.19 -11.04 0.71
CA LEU A 181 -0.81 -9.95 1.46
C LEU A 181 0.28 -9.23 2.25
N ARG A 182 0.55 -7.98 1.88
CA ARG A 182 1.63 -7.18 2.46
C ARG A 182 1.13 -6.20 3.52
N TYR A 183 -0.01 -5.57 3.25
CA TYR A 183 -0.61 -4.57 4.15
C TYR A 183 -2.10 -4.87 4.35
N GLU A 184 -2.53 -4.97 5.61
CA GLU A 184 -3.92 -5.25 5.98
C GLU A 184 -4.71 -3.98 6.35
N SER A 185 -4.00 -2.87 6.56
CA SER A 185 -4.55 -1.57 6.95
C SER A 185 -3.73 -0.41 6.36
N ALA A 186 -4.32 0.80 6.31
CA ALA A 186 -3.58 2.01 5.97
C ALA A 186 -2.46 2.31 6.99
N ASP A 187 -2.64 1.94 8.26
CA ASP A 187 -1.61 2.09 9.30
C ASP A 187 -0.36 1.23 9.01
N ASP A 188 -0.52 0.03 8.47
CA ASP A 188 0.61 -0.80 8.04
C ASP A 188 1.41 -0.12 6.91
N VAL A 189 0.70 0.53 5.98
CA VAL A 189 1.32 1.27 4.89
C VAL A 189 2.06 2.50 5.43
N ARG A 190 1.42 3.31 6.28
CA ARG A 190 2.05 4.48 6.93
C ARG A 190 3.30 4.08 7.70
N ALA A 191 3.25 2.96 8.44
CA ALA A 191 4.40 2.43 9.15
C ALA A 191 5.54 2.03 8.20
N ALA A 192 5.23 1.34 7.09
CA ALA A 192 6.22 0.97 6.09
C ALA A 192 6.83 2.18 5.37
N LEU A 193 6.04 3.22 5.09
CA LEU A 193 6.52 4.48 4.52
C LEU A 193 7.40 5.25 5.51
N ALA A 194 7.06 5.26 6.80
CA ALA A 194 7.89 5.88 7.84
C ALA A 194 9.27 5.20 7.99
N ASP A 195 9.34 3.88 7.74
CA ASP A 195 10.58 3.12 7.78
C ASP A 195 11.57 3.46 6.65
N LEU A 196 11.15 4.19 5.60
CA LEU A 196 12.04 4.65 4.52
C LEU A 196 13.04 5.72 4.98
N GLY A 197 12.72 6.47 6.04
CA GLY A 197 13.53 7.61 6.51
C GLY A 197 13.13 8.94 5.88
N LEU A 198 13.53 10.04 6.54
CA LEU A 198 13.06 11.39 6.21
C LEU A 198 13.65 11.96 4.92
N GLY A 199 14.81 11.48 4.46
CA GLY A 199 15.44 11.93 3.24
C GLY A 199 15.42 10.92 2.09
N ALA A 200 14.71 9.80 2.25
CA ALA A 200 14.46 8.91 1.12
C ALA A 200 13.53 9.62 0.10
N GLN A 201 13.74 9.34 -1.19
CA GLN A 201 12.91 9.83 -2.29
C GLN A 201 12.50 8.66 -3.18
N LEU A 202 11.24 8.62 -3.60
CA LEU A 202 10.71 7.61 -4.52
C LEU A 202 10.15 8.33 -5.74
N THR A 203 10.80 8.14 -6.88
CA THR A 203 10.25 8.57 -8.16
C THR A 203 9.55 7.38 -8.78
N THR A 204 8.24 7.48 -9.00
CA THR A 204 7.45 6.48 -9.72
C THR A 204 6.91 7.06 -11.01
N GLU A 205 7.20 6.40 -12.12
CA GLU A 205 6.61 6.66 -13.44
C GLU A 205 5.54 5.61 -13.73
N TYR A 206 4.36 6.05 -14.17
CA TYR A 206 3.29 5.18 -14.61
C TYR A 206 3.16 5.23 -16.14
N SER A 207 2.94 4.08 -16.77
CA SER A 207 2.70 3.98 -18.21
C SER A 207 1.57 3.00 -18.50
N ASP A 208 0.95 3.13 -19.68
CA ASP A 208 -0.23 2.36 -20.07
C ASP A 208 -1.34 2.40 -19.00
N THR A 209 -1.55 3.58 -18.40
CA THR A 209 -2.55 3.76 -17.35
C THR A 209 -3.95 3.73 -17.94
N ASP A 210 -4.76 2.82 -17.42
CA ASP A 210 -6.17 2.66 -17.73
C ASP A 210 -7.01 2.84 -16.47
N ILE A 211 -8.05 3.67 -16.56
CA ILE A 211 -8.93 4.03 -15.45
C ILE A 211 -10.36 3.69 -15.85
N GLU A 212 -10.93 2.71 -15.14
CA GLU A 212 -12.26 2.17 -15.38
C GLU A 212 -13.21 2.55 -14.23
N PRO A 213 -14.12 3.52 -14.42
CA PRO A 213 -15.18 3.80 -13.47
C PRO A 213 -16.13 2.61 -13.33
N LEU A 214 -16.33 2.10 -12.10
CA LEU A 214 -17.15 0.92 -11.84
C LEU A 214 -18.53 1.26 -11.29
N ALA A 215 -18.60 2.29 -10.44
CA ALA A 215 -19.81 2.81 -9.82
C ALA A 215 -19.54 4.25 -9.34
N PRO A 216 -20.56 5.03 -8.96
CA PRO A 216 -20.33 6.33 -8.37
C PRO A 216 -19.35 6.30 -7.19
N GLY A 217 -18.24 7.03 -7.32
CA GLY A 217 -17.18 7.07 -6.31
C GLY A 217 -16.31 5.80 -6.22
N LEU A 218 -16.33 4.92 -7.22
CA LEU A 218 -15.49 3.72 -7.27
C LEU A 218 -14.86 3.56 -8.67
N ALA A 219 -13.54 3.44 -8.74
CA ALA A 219 -12.81 3.26 -9.99
C ALA A 219 -11.67 2.23 -9.85
N GLN A 220 -11.43 1.45 -10.89
CA GLN A 220 -10.24 0.61 -11.00
C GLN A 220 -9.17 1.32 -11.81
N VAL A 221 -7.93 1.28 -11.34
CA VAL A 221 -6.74 1.79 -12.03
C VAL A 221 -5.82 0.61 -12.34
N ARG A 222 -5.40 0.49 -13.60
CA ARG A 222 -4.41 -0.49 -14.06
C ARG A 222 -3.26 0.29 -14.70
N SER A 223 -2.03 -0.05 -14.37
CA SER A 223 -0.88 0.65 -14.94
C SER A 223 0.38 -0.21 -14.88
N ARG A 224 1.33 0.05 -15.77
CA ARG A 224 2.73 -0.36 -15.56
C ARG A 224 3.43 0.71 -14.75
N PHE A 225 4.39 0.32 -13.92
CA PHE A 225 5.17 1.29 -13.16
C PHE A 225 6.65 0.99 -13.23
N GLU A 226 7.46 2.04 -13.16
CA GLU A 226 8.89 1.99 -12.85
C GLU A 226 9.13 2.91 -11.66
N SER A 227 9.88 2.46 -10.67
CA SER A 227 10.15 3.17 -9.44
C SER A 227 11.63 3.16 -9.12
N THR A 228 12.16 4.31 -8.74
CA THR A 228 13.53 4.46 -8.27
C THR A 228 13.49 5.03 -6.87
N LEU A 229 13.97 4.24 -5.91
CA LEU A 229 14.17 4.67 -4.52
C LEU A 229 15.61 5.17 -4.38
N ARG A 230 15.76 6.42 -3.95
CA ARG A 230 17.04 7.02 -3.58
C ARG A 230 17.10 7.16 -2.06
N GLY A 231 18.09 6.54 -1.42
CA GLY A 231 18.35 6.63 0.00
C GLY A 231 19.09 7.92 0.40
N GLU A 232 19.10 8.22 1.70
CA GLU A 232 19.81 9.38 2.26
C GLU A 232 21.33 9.35 2.01
N ASP A 233 21.91 8.17 1.89
CA ASP A 233 23.33 7.95 1.60
C ASP A 233 23.67 8.06 0.10
N GLY A 234 22.68 8.39 -0.73
CA GLY A 234 22.81 8.47 -2.19
C GLY A 234 22.74 7.12 -2.89
N SER A 235 22.49 6.01 -2.17
CA SER A 235 22.22 4.72 -2.81
C SER A 235 20.93 4.77 -3.63
N GLU A 236 20.88 4.03 -4.73
CA GLU A 236 19.73 3.96 -5.62
C GLU A 236 19.36 2.51 -5.94
N ILE A 237 18.06 2.22 -5.91
CA ILE A 237 17.50 0.94 -6.32
C ILE A 237 16.30 1.22 -7.21
N SER A 238 16.29 0.64 -8.41
CA SER A 238 15.17 0.70 -9.33
C SER A 238 14.46 -0.65 -9.43
N TYR A 239 13.15 -0.61 -9.53
CA TYR A 239 12.29 -1.76 -9.75
C TYR A 239 11.07 -1.32 -10.59
N GLY A 240 10.39 -2.25 -11.22
CA GLY A 240 9.20 -1.94 -12.02
C GLY A 240 8.27 -3.12 -12.06
N GLY A 241 7.11 -2.94 -12.68
CA GLY A 241 6.09 -3.97 -12.72
C GLY A 241 4.75 -3.51 -13.25
N ALA A 242 3.70 -4.22 -12.84
CA ALA A 242 2.32 -3.85 -13.08
C ALA A 242 1.60 -3.67 -11.75
N VAL A 243 0.71 -2.69 -11.69
CA VAL A 243 -0.13 -2.40 -10.54
C VAL A 243 -1.60 -2.39 -10.96
N THR A 244 -2.47 -2.92 -10.10
CA THR A 244 -3.92 -2.76 -10.19
C THR A 244 -4.41 -2.24 -8.84
N MET A 245 -5.17 -1.16 -8.85
CA MET A 245 -5.69 -0.52 -7.64
C MET A 245 -7.19 -0.31 -7.78
N LEU A 246 -7.93 -0.50 -6.69
CA LEU A 246 -9.31 -0.08 -6.56
C LEU A 246 -9.33 1.19 -5.72
N TRP A 247 -9.81 2.28 -6.31
CA TRP A 247 -9.92 3.58 -5.68
C TRP A 247 -11.38 3.85 -5.29
N VAL A 248 -11.58 4.38 -4.09
CA VAL A 248 -12.88 4.79 -3.56
C VAL A 248 -12.85 6.28 -3.21
N HIS A 249 -13.91 7.01 -3.53
CA HIS A 249 -14.03 8.42 -3.21
C HIS A 249 -14.64 8.58 -1.81
N GLU A 250 -13.81 9.00 -0.85
CA GLU A 250 -14.21 9.26 0.54
C GLU A 250 -14.41 10.75 0.78
N ARG A 251 -14.73 11.14 2.03
CA ARG A 251 -14.94 12.55 2.41
C ARG A 251 -13.72 13.45 2.12
N GLY A 252 -12.51 12.86 2.08
CA GLY A 252 -11.24 13.55 1.83
C GLY A 252 -10.70 13.39 0.40
N GLY A 253 -11.49 12.87 -0.53
CA GLY A 253 -11.08 12.60 -1.90
C GLY A 253 -10.86 11.11 -2.17
N TRP A 254 -10.21 10.81 -3.28
CA TRP A 254 -9.91 9.45 -3.71
C TRP A 254 -8.89 8.77 -2.80
N ARG A 255 -9.17 7.51 -2.44
CA ARG A 255 -8.33 6.65 -1.59
C ARG A 255 -8.18 5.26 -2.20
N ILE A 256 -7.02 4.65 -2.06
CA ILE A 256 -6.75 3.28 -2.45
C ILE A 256 -7.42 2.36 -1.42
N LEU A 257 -8.48 1.68 -1.84
CA LEU A 257 -9.17 0.67 -1.05
C LEU A 257 -8.49 -0.69 -1.15
N SER A 258 -8.01 -1.05 -2.34
CA SER A 258 -7.30 -2.32 -2.53
C SER A 258 -6.26 -2.16 -3.61
N GLY A 259 -5.19 -2.92 -3.52
CA GLY A 259 -4.14 -2.89 -4.51
C GLY A 259 -3.44 -4.23 -4.67
N HIS A 260 -2.88 -4.43 -5.85
CA HIS A 260 -1.99 -5.51 -6.15
C HIS A 260 -0.86 -4.97 -7.02
N SER A 261 0.38 -5.14 -6.57
CA SER A 261 1.55 -4.91 -7.40
C SER A 261 2.23 -6.25 -7.71
N SER A 262 2.80 -6.34 -8.91
CA SER A 262 3.65 -7.46 -9.30
C SER A 262 4.87 -6.91 -10.02
N ALA A 263 6.05 -7.19 -9.47
CA ALA A 263 7.30 -6.97 -10.17
C ALA A 263 7.62 -8.22 -10.99
N PRO A 264 7.91 -8.13 -12.30
CA PRO A 264 8.54 -9.25 -12.99
C PRO A 264 9.83 -9.59 -12.24
N VAL A 265 9.99 -10.88 -11.93
CA VAL A 265 11.28 -11.42 -11.48
C VAL A 265 12.35 -10.92 -12.47
N PRO A 266 13.45 -10.28 -12.01
CA PRO A 266 14.44 -9.68 -12.90
C PRO A 266 14.85 -10.65 -14.01
N ARG A 267 14.44 -10.36 -15.25
CA ARG A 267 14.85 -11.13 -16.43
C ARG A 267 16.24 -10.66 -16.86
N GLY A 268 17.26 -10.90 -16.04
CA GLY A 268 18.59 -10.39 -16.36
C GLY A 268 19.68 -10.54 -15.33
N GLY A 269 19.49 -11.29 -14.24
CA GLY A 269 20.66 -11.80 -13.52
C GLY A 269 21.56 -12.58 -14.50
N PRO A 270 22.90 -12.46 -14.42
CA PRO A 270 23.82 -13.11 -15.36
C PRO A 270 23.44 -14.60 -15.48
N GLN A 271 23.25 -15.08 -16.72
CA GLN A 271 23.14 -16.52 -16.94
C GLN A 271 24.46 -17.17 -16.49
N PRO A 272 24.40 -18.24 -15.67
CA PRO A 272 25.60 -18.98 -15.27
C PRO A 272 26.31 -19.61 -16.48
#